data_AF-A0A8E2I3H9-F1
#
_entry.id   AF-A0A8E2I3H9-F1
#
_cell.length_a   1.000
_cell.length_b   1.000
_cell.length_c   1.000
_cell.angle_alpha   90.00
_cell.angle_beta   90.00
_cell.angle_gamma   90.00
#
_symmetry.space_group_name_H-M   'P 1'
#
loop_
_entity.id
_entity.type
_entity.pdbx_description
1 polymer ?
#
loop_
_entity_poly.entity_id
_entity_poly.type
_entity_poly.pdbx_seq_one_letter_code
_entity_poly.pdbx_strand_id
1 'polypeptide(L)'
;MKKFVPLFIILLFLFSSMAHALSWAYPFVVWKGKVYEVKHEDSVNKNELGRNIGKVQTQPNDMTGKYYGNASNYFPIGTKYYEINGISPT
;
A
#
# COMPACT_ATOMS: atom_id res chain seq x y z
N MET A 1 16.54 -46.18 14.99
CA MET A 1 15.61 -45.42 14.13
C MET A 1 14.59 -44.59 14.91
N LYS A 2 13.95 -45.10 15.98
CA LYS A 2 12.92 -44.37 16.76
C LYS A 2 13.39 -43.10 17.52
N LYS A 3 14.70 -43.00 17.85
CA LYS A 3 15.28 -41.87 18.60
C LYS A 3 15.51 -40.59 17.77
N PHE A 4 15.45 -40.69 16.43
CA PHE A 4 15.67 -39.55 15.52
C PHE A 4 14.37 -38.84 15.12
N VAL A 5 13.22 -39.47 15.32
CA VAL A 5 11.89 -38.90 15.06
C VAL A 5 11.62 -37.62 15.87
N PRO A 6 11.92 -37.55 17.19
CA PRO A 6 11.69 -36.30 17.94
C PRO A 6 12.60 -35.17 17.46
N LEU A 7 13.84 -35.46 17.08
CA LEU A 7 14.78 -34.48 16.54
C LEU A 7 14.32 -33.93 15.19
N PHE A 8 13.78 -34.79 14.33
CA PHE A 8 13.22 -34.38 13.04
C PHE A 8 11.98 -33.49 13.21
N ILE A 9 11.10 -33.81 14.18
CA ILE A 9 9.94 -32.96 14.50
C ILE A 9 10.38 -31.60 15.06
N ILE A 10 11.38 -31.56 15.94
CA ILE A 10 11.94 -30.30 16.45
C ILE A 10 12.51 -29.46 15.30
N LEU A 11 13.22 -30.10 14.37
CA LEU A 11 13.79 -29.42 13.20
C LEU A 11 12.69 -28.82 12.30
N LEU A 12 11.57 -29.53 12.10
CA LEU A 12 10.43 -29.02 11.33
C LEU A 12 9.80 -27.76 11.95
N PHE A 13 9.71 -27.67 13.28
CA PHE A 13 9.21 -26.49 13.98
C PHE A 13 10.16 -25.28 13.91
N LEU A 14 11.48 -25.51 13.71
CA LEU A 14 12.46 -24.42 13.53
C LEU A 14 12.37 -23.78 12.13
N PHE A 15 11.76 -24.43 11.15
CA PHE A 15 11.61 -23.91 9.79
C PHE A 15 10.25 -23.23 9.52
N SER A 16 9.30 -23.26 10.46
CA SER A 16 7.89 -22.94 10.17
C SER A 16 7.42 -21.50 10.46
N SER A 17 8.28 -20.50 10.59
CA SER A 17 7.80 -19.13 10.88
C SER A 17 8.59 -18.00 10.24
N MET A 18 8.76 -18.02 8.92
CA MET A 18 9.09 -16.83 8.15
C MET A 18 7.85 -16.35 7.37
N ALA A 19 6.83 -15.90 8.10
CA ALA A 19 5.75 -15.12 7.50
C ALA A 19 6.30 -13.70 7.26
N HIS A 20 6.83 -13.46 6.05
CA HIS A 20 7.22 -12.12 5.65
C HIS A 20 5.96 -11.28 5.47
N ALA A 21 5.83 -10.20 6.22
CA ALA A 21 4.89 -9.14 5.88
C ALA A 21 5.30 -8.59 4.51
N LEU A 22 4.38 -8.62 3.54
CA LEU A 22 4.61 -8.00 2.25
C LEU A 22 4.66 -6.48 2.46
N SER A 23 5.84 -5.88 2.33
CA SER A 23 5.97 -4.43 2.29
C SER A 23 5.80 -3.95 0.85
N TRP A 24 4.95 -2.95 0.64
CA TRP A 24 4.83 -2.29 -0.65
C TRP A 24 6.16 -1.64 -1.04
N ALA A 25 6.54 -1.75 -2.33
CA ALA A 25 7.80 -1.19 -2.83
C ALA A 25 7.85 0.34 -2.72
N TYR A 26 6.70 1.01 -2.85
CA TYR A 26 6.54 2.45 -2.72
C TYR A 26 5.13 2.81 -2.21
N PRO A 27 4.96 3.97 -1.55
CA PRO A 27 3.65 4.49 -1.19
C PRO A 27 2.89 4.95 -2.44
N PHE A 28 1.60 4.63 -2.53
CA PHE A 28 0.76 4.95 -3.67
C PHE A 28 -0.69 5.29 -3.31
N VAL A 29 -1.34 5.99 -4.23
CA VAL A 29 -2.79 6.18 -4.27
C VAL A 29 -3.33 5.78 -5.64
N VAL A 30 -4.57 5.32 -5.68
CA VAL A 30 -5.30 5.05 -6.92
C VAL A 30 -6.34 6.12 -7.13
N TRP A 31 -6.40 6.68 -8.33
CA TRP A 31 -7.45 7.60 -8.72
C TRP A 31 -7.87 7.33 -10.17
N LYS A 32 -9.17 7.15 -10.39
CA LYS A 32 -9.75 6.83 -11.71
C LYS A 32 -9.03 5.67 -12.44
N GLY A 33 -8.64 4.64 -11.68
CA GLY A 33 -7.99 3.45 -12.23
C GLY A 33 -6.50 3.59 -12.53
N LYS A 34 -5.89 4.74 -12.24
CA LYS A 34 -4.43 4.98 -12.37
C LYS A 34 -3.77 4.96 -11.01
N VAL A 35 -2.54 4.44 -10.95
CA VAL A 35 -1.71 4.39 -9.74
C VAL A 35 -0.75 5.57 -9.78
N TYR A 36 -0.72 6.34 -8.70
CA TYR A 36 0.18 7.48 -8.51
C TYR A 36 1.07 7.19 -7.31
N GLU A 37 2.38 7.31 -7.50
CA GLU A 37 3.36 7.25 -6.42
C GLU A 37 3.28 8.51 -5.55
N VAL A 38 3.39 8.34 -4.24
CA VAL A 38 3.47 9.46 -3.29
C VAL A 38 4.93 9.87 -3.15
N LYS A 39 5.27 11.07 -3.66
CA LYS A 39 6.59 11.67 -3.48
C LYS A 39 6.62 12.52 -2.21
N HIS A 40 7.49 12.17 -1.26
CA HIS A 40 7.60 12.91 0.02
C HIS A 40 8.39 14.22 -0.08
N GLU A 41 9.30 14.30 -1.05
CA GLU A 41 10.21 15.45 -1.22
C GLU A 41 9.53 16.62 -1.97
N ASP A 42 8.43 16.34 -2.68
CA ASP A 42 7.72 17.29 -3.54
C ASP A 42 6.41 17.76 -2.88
N SER A 43 6.50 18.58 -1.83
CA SER A 43 5.30 19.19 -1.24
C SER A 43 4.75 20.29 -2.14
N VAL A 44 3.48 20.18 -2.54
CA VAL A 44 2.78 21.18 -3.36
C VAL A 44 2.34 22.36 -2.50
N ASN A 45 2.53 23.59 -2.99
CA ASN A 45 2.10 24.79 -2.26
C ASN A 45 0.56 24.83 -2.20
N LYS A 46 -0.01 25.24 -1.06
CA LYS A 46 -1.47 25.37 -0.92
C LYS A 46 -2.12 26.27 -1.97
N ASN A 47 -1.41 27.28 -2.47
CA ASN A 47 -1.90 28.20 -3.49
C ASN A 47 -1.98 27.54 -4.88
N GLU A 48 -1.27 26.43 -5.08
CA GLU A 48 -1.31 25.63 -6.31
C GLU A 48 -2.39 24.56 -6.25
N LEU A 49 -3.06 24.37 -5.11
CA LEU A 49 -4.16 23.41 -4.99
C LEU A 49 -5.43 23.95 -5.65
N GLY A 50 -6.05 23.09 -6.44
CA GLY A 50 -7.36 23.30 -7.04
C GLY A 50 -8.49 22.72 -6.19
N ARG A 51 -9.57 22.34 -6.86
CA ARG A 51 -10.76 21.78 -6.19
C ARG A 51 -10.51 20.37 -5.66
N ASN A 52 -11.37 19.94 -4.73
CA ASN A 52 -11.42 18.54 -4.32
C ASN A 52 -11.95 17.66 -5.46
N ILE A 53 -11.27 16.56 -5.75
CA ILE A 53 -11.59 15.62 -6.84
C ILE A 53 -11.85 14.20 -6.35
N GLY A 54 -12.05 14.03 -5.04
CA GLY A 54 -12.33 12.76 -4.42
C GLY A 54 -11.62 12.57 -3.10
N LYS A 55 -11.55 11.31 -2.70
CA LYS A 55 -10.91 10.85 -1.47
C LYS A 55 -10.51 9.39 -1.58
N VAL A 56 -9.61 8.95 -0.69
CA VAL A 56 -9.32 7.54 -0.43
C VAL A 56 -10.60 6.86 0.05
N GLN A 57 -10.94 5.73 -0.57
CA GLN A 57 -12.15 4.96 -0.28
C GLN A 57 -11.85 3.60 0.34
N THR A 58 -10.69 3.02 0.05
CA THR A 58 -10.30 1.69 0.54
C THR A 58 -8.79 1.58 0.71
N GLN A 59 -8.35 0.45 1.25
CA GLN A 59 -6.95 0.08 1.40
C GLN A 59 -6.69 -1.23 0.64
N PRO A 60 -5.48 -1.43 0.10
CA PRO A 60 -5.14 -2.70 -0.50
C PRO A 60 -5.10 -3.82 0.55
N ASN A 61 -5.27 -5.06 0.10
CA ASN A 61 -5.03 -6.23 0.93
C ASN A 61 -3.53 -6.56 0.91
N ASP A 62 -2.86 -6.40 2.04
CA ASP A 62 -1.41 -6.57 2.13
C ASP A 62 -0.93 -8.00 1.86
N MET A 63 -1.78 -9.03 2.04
CA MET A 63 -1.40 -10.42 1.76
C MET A 63 -1.50 -10.78 0.28
N THR A 64 -2.49 -10.24 -0.43
CA THR A 64 -2.81 -10.63 -1.81
C THR A 64 -2.42 -9.57 -2.84
N GLY A 65 -2.08 -8.36 -2.40
CA GLY A 65 -1.83 -7.19 -3.24
C GLY A 65 -3.07 -6.65 -3.95
N LYS A 66 -4.26 -7.22 -3.71
CA LYS A 66 -5.49 -6.79 -4.39
C LYS A 66 -5.99 -5.46 -3.84
N TYR A 67 -6.40 -4.57 -4.73
CA TYR A 67 -7.06 -3.30 -4.41
C TYR A 67 -8.12 -2.94 -5.45
N TYR A 68 -9.01 -2.03 -5.08
CA TYR A 68 -10.12 -1.57 -5.92
C TYR A 68 -10.43 -0.10 -5.62
N GLY A 69 -11.16 0.57 -6.52
CA GLY A 69 -11.56 1.97 -6.32
C GLY A 69 -10.38 2.90 -6.04
N ASN A 70 -10.62 3.95 -5.25
CA ASN A 70 -9.58 4.88 -4.83
C ASN A 70 -8.82 4.33 -3.61
N ALA A 71 -7.97 3.34 -3.86
CA ALA A 71 -7.16 2.71 -2.82
C ALA A 71 -5.94 3.56 -2.44
N SER A 72 -5.45 3.37 -1.21
CA SER A 72 -4.18 3.94 -0.75
C SER A 72 -3.53 2.98 0.23
N ASN A 73 -2.24 2.70 0.05
CA ASN A 73 -1.44 1.93 1.01
C ASN A 73 -0.77 2.83 2.07
N TYR A 74 -0.90 4.15 1.94
CA TYR A 74 -0.18 5.12 2.76
C TYR A 74 -1.13 6.03 3.56
N PHE A 75 -2.01 6.74 2.86
CA PHE A 75 -3.01 7.61 3.48
C PHE A 75 -4.25 6.86 3.98
N PRO A 76 -4.86 7.31 5.10
CA PRO A 76 -6.07 6.70 5.64
C PRO A 76 -7.31 6.97 4.76
N ILE A 77 -8.31 6.10 4.88
CA ILE A 77 -9.62 6.26 4.25
C ILE A 77 -10.22 7.61 4.63
N GLY A 78 -10.77 8.33 3.64
CA GLY A 78 -11.30 9.68 3.80
C GLY A 78 -10.32 10.79 3.45
N THR A 79 -9.02 10.51 3.30
CA THR A 79 -8.03 11.50 2.85
C THR A 79 -8.42 12.06 1.49
N LYS A 80 -8.50 13.38 1.38
CA LYS A 80 -8.99 14.09 0.19
C LYS A 80 -7.93 14.17 -0.91
N TYR A 81 -8.39 14.06 -2.16
CA TYR A 81 -7.60 14.36 -3.34
C TYR A 81 -7.93 15.75 -3.86
N TYR A 82 -6.93 16.47 -4.33
CA TYR A 82 -7.05 17.81 -4.88
C TYR A 82 -6.36 17.87 -6.24
N GLU A 83 -6.88 18.71 -7.12
CA GLU A 83 -6.17 19.10 -8.34
C GLU A 83 -4.92 19.91 -7.99
N ILE A 84 -3.93 19.87 -8.88
CA ILE A 84 -2.85 20.85 -8.90
C ILE A 84 -3.16 21.78 -10.09
N ASN A 85 -3.32 23.07 -9.82
CA ASN A 85 -3.71 24.06 -10.81
C ASN A 85 -2.70 24.08 -11.97
N GLY A 86 -3.20 24.05 -13.20
CA GLY A 86 -2.36 24.02 -14.40
C GLY A 86 -1.81 22.63 -14.76
N ILE A 87 -2.05 21.60 -13.95
CA ILE A 87 -1.63 20.22 -14.23
C ILE A 87 -2.86 19.35 -14.50
N SER A 88 -2.93 18.78 -15.70
CA SER A 88 -3.95 17.77 -16.02
C SER A 88 -3.60 16.46 -15.30
N PRO A 89 -4.54 15.86 -14.54
CA PRO A 89 -4.29 14.60 -13.83
C PRO A 89 -4.40 13.36 -14.74
N THR A 90 -4.18 13.54 -16.05
CA THR A 90 -4.20 12.48 -17.08
C THR A 90 -3.01 11.56 -16.96
#